data_AF-B5XFG5-F1
#
_entry.id   AF-B5XFG5-F1
#
_cell.length_a   1.000
_cell.length_b   1.000
_cell.length_c   1.000
_cell.angle_alpha   90.00
_cell.angle_beta   90.00
_cell.angle_gamma   90.00
#
_symmetry.space_group_name_H-M   'P 1'
#
loop_
_entity.id
_entity.type
_entity.pdbx_description
1 polymer ?
#
loop_
_entity_poly.entity_id
_entity_poly.type
_entity_poly.pdbx_seq_one_letter_code
_entity_poly.pdbx_strand_id
1 'polypeptide(L)'
;MFSEVSAPQEGSCSLLLCRPGSEDQEPSVFDRVKPAYSPCSERFKLGERSFNRQYAHIYATRLMQMSPLLTEGAQQKWGKCRVDT
;
A
#
# COMPACT_ATOMS: atom_id res chain seq x y z
N MET A 1 15.27 4.85 11.76
CA MET A 1 14.89 3.42 11.65
C MET A 1 14.31 2.93 12.97
N PHE A 2 13.58 1.81 12.99
CA PHE A 2 12.99 1.30 14.25
C PHE A 2 14.04 1.15 15.36
N SER A 3 15.24 0.67 15.02
CA SER A 3 16.37 0.50 15.94
C SER A 3 16.86 1.78 16.62
N GLU A 4 16.68 2.96 16.01
CA GLU A 4 17.06 4.24 16.62
C GLU A 4 16.01 4.69 17.65
N VAL A 5 14.75 4.29 17.47
CA VAL A 5 13.63 4.63 18.34
C VAL A 5 13.46 3.61 19.46
N SER A 6 13.84 2.36 19.22
CA SER A 6 13.79 1.26 20.19
C SER A 6 15.07 1.15 21.03
N ALA A 7 15.99 2.11 20.93
CA ALA A 7 17.15 2.14 21.82
C ALA A 7 16.64 2.18 23.27
N PRO A 8 17.22 1.36 24.17
CA PRO A 8 16.77 1.34 25.56
C PRO A 8 16.89 2.75 26.13
N GLN A 9 15.78 3.28 26.66
CA GLN A 9 15.84 4.51 27.43
C GLN A 9 16.82 4.32 28.58
N GLU A 10 17.56 5.37 28.94
CA GLU A 10 18.52 5.34 30.04
C GLU A 10 17.84 4.74 31.30
N GLY A 11 18.36 3.61 31.81
CA GLY A 11 17.80 2.88 32.96
C GLY A 11 16.84 1.70 32.63
N SER A 12 16.48 1.47 31.37
CA SER A 12 15.56 0.38 30.98
C SER A 12 16.20 -1.02 31.06
N CYS A 13 17.49 -1.16 30.73
CA CYS A 13 18.20 -2.44 30.78
C CYS A 13 18.41 -2.97 32.21
N SER A 14 18.49 -2.09 33.21
CA SER A 14 18.55 -2.48 34.62
C SER A 14 17.21 -3.04 35.10
N LEU A 15 16.08 -2.58 34.57
CA LEU A 15 14.74 -2.99 35.02
C LEU A 15 14.44 -4.47 34.70
N LEU A 16 14.91 -4.96 33.54
CA LEU A 16 14.69 -6.34 33.09
C LEU A 16 15.69 -7.35 33.66
N LEU A 17 16.78 -6.88 34.29
CA LEU A 17 17.83 -7.71 34.90
C LEU A 17 17.79 -7.66 36.44
N CYS A 18 16.61 -7.42 37.02
CA CYS A 18 16.38 -7.37 38.47
C CYS A 18 15.46 -8.51 38.95
N ARG A 19 15.37 -8.67 40.28
CA ARG A 19 14.48 -9.65 40.91
C ARG A 19 13.02 -9.27 40.64
N PRO A 20 12.15 -10.19 40.19
CA PRO A 20 10.74 -9.87 39.98
C PRO A 20 10.11 -9.36 41.29
N GLY A 21 9.52 -8.15 41.24
CA GLY A 21 8.92 -7.47 42.39
C GLY A 21 9.89 -6.65 43.26
N SER A 22 11.11 -6.34 42.82
CA SER A 22 12.08 -5.56 43.61
C SER A 22 11.83 -4.05 43.65
N GLU A 23 10.80 -3.54 42.97
CA GLU A 23 10.34 -2.14 43.04
C GLU A 23 8.80 -2.10 42.97
N ASP A 24 8.14 -1.18 43.68
CA ASP A 24 6.68 -0.91 43.63
C ASP A 24 6.22 -0.32 42.26
N GLN A 25 6.92 -0.65 41.18
CA GLN A 25 6.58 -0.20 39.83
C GLN A 25 5.63 -1.20 39.18
N GLU A 26 4.38 -0.76 39.01
CA GLU A 26 3.42 -1.40 38.13
C GLU A 26 4.03 -1.64 36.74
N PRO A 27 3.78 -2.81 36.11
CA PRO A 27 4.31 -3.11 34.79
C PRO A 27 3.91 -2.03 33.79
N SER A 28 4.88 -1.54 33.01
CA SER A 28 4.62 -0.54 31.98
C SER A 28 3.74 -1.11 30.88
N VAL A 29 2.52 -0.59 30.77
CA VAL A 29 1.57 -0.92 29.71
C VAL A 29 1.60 0.20 28.67
N PHE A 30 1.83 -0.15 27.41
CA PHE A 30 1.86 0.79 26.31
C PHE A 30 0.64 0.60 25.42
N ASP A 31 0.00 1.72 25.06
CA ASP A 31 -1.11 1.71 24.12
C ASP A 31 -0.63 1.51 22.68
N ARG A 32 -1.40 0.73 21.91
CA ARG A 32 -1.14 0.52 20.50
C ARG A 32 -1.59 1.74 19.68
N VAL A 33 -0.66 2.30 18.90
CA VAL A 33 -0.98 3.35 17.92
C VAL A 33 -1.93 2.80 16.85
N LYS A 34 -3.01 3.54 16.59
CA LYS A 34 -3.99 3.24 15.54
C LYS A 34 -3.88 4.28 14.41
N PRO A 35 -3.07 4.02 13.36
CA PRO A 35 -2.98 4.94 12.24
C PRO A 35 -4.27 4.95 11.42
N ALA A 36 -4.52 6.05 10.73
CA ALA A 36 -5.60 6.12 9.75
C ALA A 36 -5.30 5.15 8.59
N TYR A 37 -6.25 4.26 8.29
CA TYR A 37 -6.16 3.31 7.20
C TYR A 37 -7.46 3.32 6.39
N SER A 38 -7.33 3.40 5.07
CA SER A 38 -8.44 3.28 4.13
C SER A 38 -8.19 2.12 3.15
N PRO A 39 -9.11 1.14 3.04
CA PRO A 39 -8.98 0.06 2.07
C PRO A 39 -9.28 0.57 0.66
N CYS A 40 -8.28 0.55 -0.23
CA CYS A 40 -8.43 0.96 -1.65
C CYS A 40 -8.71 -0.22 -2.61
N SER A 41 -9.12 -1.38 -2.07
CA SER A 41 -9.31 -2.63 -2.82
C SER A 41 -10.72 -2.81 -3.38
N GLU A 42 -11.60 -1.83 -3.23
CA GLU A 42 -13.02 -1.95 -3.59
C GLU A 42 -13.23 -2.35 -5.05
N ARG A 43 -12.40 -1.82 -5.97
CA ARG A 43 -12.46 -2.15 -7.41
C ARG A 43 -12.18 -3.63 -7.73
N PHE A 44 -11.62 -4.38 -6.79
CA PHE A 44 -11.32 -5.80 -6.93
C PHE A 44 -12.35 -6.69 -6.22
N LYS A 45 -13.28 -6.11 -5.46
CA LYS A 45 -14.39 -6.86 -4.88
C LYS A 45 -15.42 -7.14 -5.98
N LEU A 46 -15.69 -8.42 -6.20
CA LEU A 46 -16.72 -8.86 -7.13
C LEU A 46 -18.00 -9.14 -6.35
N GLY A 47 -19.11 -8.53 -6.77
CA GLY A 47 -20.45 -8.88 -6.29
C GLY A 47 -20.92 -10.20 -6.92
N GLU A 48 -21.97 -10.14 -7.75
CA GLU A 48 -22.44 -11.32 -8.47
C GLU A 48 -21.45 -11.75 -9.56
N ARG A 49 -21.10 -13.05 -9.55
CA ARG A 49 -20.24 -13.65 -10.57
C ARG A 49 -21.10 -14.21 -11.70
N SER A 50 -20.84 -13.74 -12.92
CA SER A 50 -21.42 -14.27 -14.15
C SER A 50 -20.33 -14.89 -15.01
N PHE A 51 -20.48 -16.15 -15.38
CA PHE A 51 -19.49 -16.92 -16.15
C PHE A 51 -19.87 -17.08 -17.64
N ASN A 52 -21.02 -16.57 -18.05
CA ASN A 52 -21.54 -16.73 -19.42
C ASN A 52 -21.01 -15.68 -20.41
N ARG A 53 -20.03 -14.85 -19.99
CA ARG A 53 -19.48 -13.75 -20.81
C ARG A 53 -18.21 -14.22 -21.54
N GLN A 54 -18.01 -13.74 -22.77
CA GLN A 54 -16.79 -13.99 -23.53
C GLN A 54 -15.65 -13.06 -23.10
N TYR A 55 -14.41 -13.54 -23.19
CA TYR A 55 -13.23 -12.74 -22.81
C TYR A 55 -12.95 -11.55 -23.75
N ALA A 56 -13.52 -11.54 -24.95
CA ALA A 56 -13.33 -10.46 -25.93
C ALA A 56 -13.60 -9.06 -25.34
N HIS A 57 -14.58 -8.93 -24.45
CA HIS A 57 -14.93 -7.67 -23.81
C HIS A 57 -13.78 -7.08 -22.97
N ILE A 58 -12.99 -7.94 -22.31
CA ILE A 58 -11.85 -7.48 -21.49
C ILE A 58 -10.81 -6.80 -22.36
N TYR A 59 -10.51 -7.39 -23.53
CA TYR A 59 -9.50 -6.86 -24.45
C TYR A 59 -9.99 -5.59 -25.14
N ALA A 60 -11.25 -5.54 -25.55
CA ALA A 60 -11.85 -4.34 -26.15
C ALA A 60 -11.75 -3.15 -25.19
N THR A 61 -12.17 -3.33 -23.93
CA THR A 61 -12.07 -2.28 -22.90
C THR A 61 -10.63 -1.86 -22.65
N ARG A 62 -9.70 -2.83 -22.54
CA ARG A 62 -8.27 -2.53 -22.34
C ARG A 62 -7.70 -1.68 -23.47
N LEU A 63 -8.00 -2.03 -24.72
CA LEU A 63 -7.53 -1.28 -25.88
C LEU A 63 -8.07 0.15 -25.87
N MET A 64 -9.39 0.32 -25.66
CA MET A 64 -10.03 1.64 -25.66
C MET A 64 -9.50 2.54 -24.55
N GLN A 65 -9.28 2.00 -23.34
CA GLN A 65 -8.74 2.77 -22.21
C GLN A 65 -7.27 3.16 -22.40
N MET A 66 -6.47 2.26 -22.98
CA MET A 66 -5.03 2.47 -23.13
C MET A 66 -4.66 3.30 -24.37
N SER A 67 -5.44 3.24 -25.44
CA SER A 67 -5.14 3.91 -26.71
C SER A 67 -4.74 5.39 -26.55
N PRO A 68 -5.50 6.26 -25.84
CA PRO A 68 -5.13 7.67 -25.73
C PRO A 68 -3.80 7.88 -25.00
N LEU A 69 -3.55 7.14 -23.92
CA LEU A 69 -2.31 7.23 -23.14
C LEU A 69 -1.10 6.81 -23.96
N LEU A 70 -1.25 5.75 -24.76
CA LEU A 70 -0.20 5.25 -25.63
C LEU A 70 0.05 6.20 -26.81
N THR A 71 -1.00 6.78 -27.38
CA THR A 71 -0.86 7.79 -28.44
C THR A 71 -0.12 9.02 -27.92
N GLU A 72 -0.45 9.50 -26.72
CA GLU A 72 0.24 10.63 -26.10
C GLU A 72 1.73 10.30 -25.83
N GLY A 73 2.00 9.16 -25.19
CA GLY A 73 3.37 8.73 -24.93
C GLY A 73 4.19 8.53 -26.21
N ALA A 74 3.56 8.03 -27.28
CA ALA A 74 4.20 7.88 -28.58
C ALA A 74 4.54 9.24 -29.20
N GLN A 75 3.62 10.21 -29.15
CA GLN A 75 3.86 11.57 -29.65
C GLN A 75 4.97 12.28 -28.87
N GLN A 76 5.04 12.10 -27.55
CA GLN A 76 6.10 12.67 -26.73
C GLN A 76 7.46 12.03 -27.05
N LYS A 77 7.50 10.71 -27.26
CA LYS A 77 8.75 9.97 -27.47
C LYS A 77 9.31 10.10 -28.88
N TRP A 78 8.43 10.10 -29.89
CA TRP A 78 8.83 10.03 -31.31
C TRP A 78 8.39 11.26 -32.12
N GLY A 79 7.74 12.23 -31.50
CA GLY A 79 7.18 13.41 -32.18
C GLY A 79 5.80 13.15 -32.78
N LYS A 80 5.12 14.22 -33.22
CA LYS A 80 3.87 14.08 -33.98
C LYS A 80 4.20 13.46 -35.33
N CYS A 81 3.68 12.25 -35.60
CA CYS A 81 3.65 11.73 -36.96
C CYS A 81 2.93 12.78 -37.83
N ARG A 82 3.64 13.35 -38.80
CA ARG A 82 3.01 14.10 -39.88
C ARG A 82 2.09 13.13 -40.61
N VAL A 83 0.79 13.29 -40.43
CA VAL A 83 -0.18 12.69 -41.32
C VAL A 83 -0.22 13.63 -42.52
N ASP A 84 0.65 13.38 -43.50
CA ASP A 84 0.58 14.04 -44.79
C ASP A 84 -0.64 13.47 -45.52
N THR A 85 -1.77 14.18 -45.43
CA THR A 85 -2.95 14.02 -46.28
C THR A 85 -3.35 15.38 -46.80
#